data_AF-A0AAV3ZMT4-F1
#
_entry.id   AF-A0AAV3ZMT4-F1
#
_cell.length_a   1.000
_cell.length_b   1.000
_cell.length_c   1.000
_cell.angle_alpha   90.00
_cell.angle_beta   90.00
_cell.angle_gamma   90.00
#
_symmetry.space_group_name_H-M   'P 1'
#
loop_
_entity.id
_entity.type
_entity.pdbx_description
1 polymer ?
#
loop_
_entity_poly.entity_id
_entity_poly.type
_entity_poly.pdbx_seq_one_letter_code
_entity_poly.pdbx_strand_id
1 'polypeptide(L)'
;MATLEEIVKQADLLGYRGEKREEYLKQEFKLLAERQGRKEEAERQERKEEAERQAREKKKEADRKERLELEKMKLDAEIKLLQAKIEAGLVKNEPDGSGARSSDAGTKHPKLPNFQDERDDLDIWLTKFERFAESNG
;
A
#
# COMPACT_ATOMS: atom_id res chain seq x y z
N MET A 1 9.97 39.96 7.80
CA MET A 1 9.15 40.16 9.02
C MET A 1 9.55 41.51 9.56
N ALA A 2 8.60 42.35 9.96
CA ALA A 2 8.94 43.63 10.54
C ALA A 2 9.81 43.41 11.78
N THR A 3 10.99 44.01 11.80
CA THR A 3 11.90 43.96 12.94
C THR A 3 11.45 44.93 14.01
N LEU A 4 11.90 44.72 15.25
CA LEU A 4 11.64 45.64 16.37
C LEU A 4 11.96 47.10 16.01
N GLU A 5 13.06 47.33 15.29
CA GLU A 5 13.47 48.65 14.84
C GLU A 5 12.53 49.25 13.79
N GLU A 6 11.98 48.42 12.91
CA GLU A 6 11.01 48.86 11.90
C GLU A 6 9.70 49.28 12.55
N ILE A 7 9.19 48.54 13.54
CA ILE A 7 7.96 48.87 14.28
C ILE A 7 8.12 50.22 15.01
N VAL A 8 9.29 50.43 15.62
CA VAL A 8 9.61 51.71 16.30
C VAL A 8 9.67 52.86 15.30
N LYS A 9 10.35 52.69 14.17
CA LYS A 9 10.39 53.69 13.09
C LYS A 9 9.01 53.97 12.51
N GLN A 10 8.15 52.96 12.41
CA GLN A 10 6.78 53.10 11.93
C GLN A 10 5.94 53.94 12.88
N ALA A 11 6.06 53.72 14.18
CA ALA A 11 5.41 54.54 15.20
C ALA A 11 5.83 56.02 15.11
N ASP A 12 7.12 56.25 14.87
CA ASP A 12 7.68 57.60 14.72
C ASP A 12 7.23 58.27 13.41
N LEU A 13 7.17 57.52 12.29
CA LEU A 13 6.65 57.99 10.99
C LEU A 13 5.16 58.33 11.03
N LEU A 14 4.38 57.59 11.82
CA LEU A 14 2.96 57.86 12.06
C LEU A 14 2.73 59.05 13.01
N GLY A 15 3.81 59.62 13.56
CA GLY A 15 3.76 60.77 14.45
C GLY A 15 3.18 60.47 15.83
N TYR A 16 3.11 59.21 16.24
CA TYR A 16 2.63 58.84 17.57
C TYR A 16 3.63 59.29 18.64
N ARG A 17 3.12 59.91 19.72
CA ARG A 17 3.92 60.37 20.87
C ARG A 17 3.23 60.03 22.18
N GLY A 18 4.00 59.94 23.26
CA GLY A 18 3.50 59.64 24.60
C GLY A 18 2.73 58.32 24.65
N GLU A 19 1.59 58.31 25.32
CA GLU A 19 0.75 57.13 25.54
C GLU A 19 0.33 56.44 24.22
N LYS A 20 0.00 57.21 23.17
CA LYS A 20 -0.39 56.64 21.87
C LYS A 20 0.74 55.83 21.22
N ARG A 21 1.98 56.23 21.43
CA ARG A 21 3.16 55.50 20.92
C ARG A 21 3.33 54.19 21.69
N GLU A 22 3.19 54.24 23.01
CA GLU A 22 3.30 53.04 23.86
C GLU A 22 2.20 52.02 23.55
N GLU A 23 0.95 52.46 23.36
CA GLU A 23 -0.15 51.58 22.98
C GLU A 23 0.09 50.92 21.63
N TYR A 24 0.53 51.69 20.63
CA TYR A 24 0.86 51.16 19.30
C TYR A 24 1.96 50.11 19.37
N LEU A 25 3.08 50.42 20.03
CA LEU A 25 4.20 49.48 20.19
C LEU A 25 3.76 48.21 20.92
N LYS A 26 2.96 48.34 21.98
CA LYS A 26 2.45 47.19 22.75
C LYS A 26 1.56 46.28 21.90
N GLN A 27 0.69 46.85 21.06
CA GLN A 27 -0.16 46.07 20.15
C GLN A 27 0.66 45.36 19.08
N GLU A 28 1.61 46.07 18.44
CA GLU A 28 2.46 45.48 17.40
C GLU A 28 3.38 44.38 17.95
N PHE A 29 3.95 44.57 19.14
CA PHE A 29 4.75 43.52 19.79
C PHE A 29 3.91 42.30 20.15
N LYS A 30 2.68 42.50 20.62
CA LYS A 30 1.75 41.39 20.89
C LYS A 30 1.45 40.62 19.61
N LEU A 31 1.16 41.31 18.51
CA LEU A 31 0.89 40.70 17.21
C LEU A 31 2.12 39.94 16.67
N LEU A 32 3.31 40.51 16.83
CA LEU A 32 4.56 39.86 16.44
C LEU A 32 4.78 38.56 17.21
N ALA A 33 4.59 38.59 18.54
CA ALA A 33 4.73 37.42 19.41
C ALA A 33 3.69 36.33 19.07
N GLU A 34 2.42 36.70 18.87
CA GLU A 34 1.39 35.75 18.45
C GLU A 34 1.72 35.11 17.10
N ARG A 35 2.24 35.90 16.14
CA ARG A 35 2.60 35.39 14.82
C ARG A 35 3.81 34.47 14.87
N GLN A 36 4.81 34.76 15.71
CA GLN A 36 5.93 33.86 15.96
C GLN A 36 5.46 32.55 16.61
N GLY A 37 4.63 32.64 17.65
CA GLY A 37 4.08 31.45 18.32
C GLY A 37 3.29 30.55 17.35
N ARG A 38 2.45 31.13 16.48
CA ARG A 38 1.73 30.34 15.46
C ARG A 38 2.66 29.68 14.44
N LYS A 39 3.76 30.34 14.07
CA LYS A 39 4.76 29.74 13.16
C LYS A 39 5.48 28.57 13.81
N GLU A 40 5.92 28.74 15.05
CA GLU A 40 6.58 27.67 15.81
C GLU A 40 5.64 26.49 16.05
N GLU A 41 4.36 26.76 16.33
CA GLU A 41 3.35 25.72 16.49
C GLU A 41 3.08 24.97 15.17
N ALA A 42 2.96 25.70 14.06
CA ALA A 42 2.80 25.11 12.73
C ALA A 42 4.02 24.25 12.35
N GLU A 43 5.24 24.75 12.56
CA GLU A 43 6.46 23.98 12.29
C GLU A 43 6.55 22.74 13.18
N ARG A 44 6.12 22.84 14.44
CA ARG A 44 6.07 21.69 15.35
C ARG A 44 5.03 20.66 14.92
N GLN A 45 3.87 21.10 14.41
CA GLN A 45 2.87 20.19 13.85
C GLN A 45 3.39 19.51 12.58
N GLU A 46 3.98 20.26 11.66
CA GLU A 46 4.54 19.73 10.42
C GLU A 46 5.63 18.68 10.68
N ARG A 47 6.55 18.95 11.62
CA ARG A 47 7.54 17.95 12.05
C ARG A 47 6.93 16.69 12.66
N LYS A 48 5.82 16.82 13.41
CA LYS A 48 5.11 15.66 13.98
C LYS A 48 4.44 14.85 12.88
N GLU A 49 3.78 15.50 11.93
CA GLU A 49 3.12 14.84 10.80
C GLU A 49 4.14 14.13 9.91
N GLU A 50 5.29 14.76 9.66
CA GLU A 50 6.37 14.15 8.88
C GLU A 50 6.95 12.93 9.62
N ALA A 51 7.20 13.04 10.93
CA ALA A 51 7.65 11.91 11.74
C ALA A 51 6.64 10.76 11.74
N GLU A 52 5.34 11.05 11.84
CA GLU A 52 4.29 10.03 11.77
C GLU A 52 4.23 9.38 10.38
N ARG A 53 4.36 10.17 9.31
CA ARG A 53 4.40 9.66 7.93
C ARG A 53 5.58 8.70 7.74
N GLN A 54 6.77 9.11 8.17
CA GLN A 54 7.96 8.25 8.10
C GLN A 54 7.80 6.97 8.93
N ALA A 55 7.20 7.05 10.12
CA ALA A 55 6.93 5.88 10.95
C ALA A 55 5.94 4.91 10.27
N ARG A 56 4.88 5.43 9.64
CA ARG A 56 3.92 4.62 8.88
C ARG A 56 4.57 3.97 7.67
N GLU A 57 5.43 4.67 6.94
CA GLU A 57 6.14 4.11 5.79
C GLU A 57 7.11 3.00 6.21
N LYS A 58 7.90 3.21 7.27
CA LYS A 58 8.79 2.18 7.82
C LYS A 58 8.00 0.94 8.25
N LYS A 59 6.83 1.11 8.87
CA LYS A 59 5.96 -0.01 9.25
C LYS A 59 5.45 -0.76 8.02
N LYS A 60 4.96 -0.05 7.01
CA LYS A 60 4.52 -0.68 5.75
C LYS A 60 5.64 -1.46 5.05
N GLU A 61 6.85 -0.91 5.06
CA GLU A 61 8.01 -1.58 4.47
C GLU A 61 8.39 -2.85 5.25
N ALA A 62 8.36 -2.79 6.59
CA ALA A 62 8.57 -3.96 7.44
C ALA A 62 7.53 -5.05 7.18
N ASP A 63 6.23 -4.69 7.17
CA ASP A 63 5.13 -5.63 6.88
C ASP A 63 5.29 -6.25 5.47
N ARG A 64 5.70 -5.44 4.47
CA ARG A 64 5.95 -5.94 3.11
C ARG A 64 7.09 -6.95 3.09
N LYS A 65 8.18 -6.68 3.82
CA LYS A 65 9.34 -7.56 3.89
C LYS A 65 8.98 -8.88 4.57
N GLU A 66 8.26 -8.83 5.68
CA GLU A 66 7.78 -10.04 6.38
C GLU A 66 6.89 -10.90 5.48
N ARG A 67 5.96 -10.27 4.75
CA ARG A 67 5.10 -10.99 3.81
C ARG A 67 5.89 -11.69 2.70
N LEU A 68 6.89 -11.02 2.14
CA LEU A 68 7.77 -11.60 1.11
C LEU A 68 8.61 -12.75 1.67
N GLU A 69 9.09 -12.65 2.90
CA GLU A 69 9.82 -13.75 3.57
C GLU A 69 8.92 -14.97 3.79
N LEU A 70 7.67 -14.76 4.25
CA LEU A 70 6.68 -15.83 4.40
C LEU A 70 6.34 -16.49 3.06
N GLU A 71 6.20 -15.70 1.99
CA GLU A 71 5.92 -16.22 0.66
C GLU A 71 7.09 -17.06 0.13
N LYS A 72 8.33 -16.59 0.31
CA LYS A 72 9.53 -17.38 -0.03
C LYS A 72 9.57 -18.70 0.72
N MET A 73 9.30 -18.69 2.03
CA MET A 73 9.27 -19.92 2.82
C MET A 73 8.19 -20.91 2.35
N LYS A 74 7.02 -20.40 1.93
CA LYS A 74 5.95 -21.23 1.36
C LYS A 74 6.37 -21.87 0.04
N LEU A 75 6.95 -21.08 -0.87
CA LEU A 75 7.48 -21.59 -2.14
C LEU A 75 8.58 -22.64 -1.90
N ASP A 76 9.52 -22.38 -0.99
CA ASP A 76 10.59 -23.34 -0.66
C ASP A 76 10.02 -24.65 -0.09
N ALA A 77 8.98 -24.57 0.74
CA ALA A 77 8.29 -25.75 1.26
C ALA A 77 7.57 -26.54 0.15
N GLU A 78 6.93 -25.83 -0.79
CA GLU A 78 6.25 -26.45 -1.93
C GLU A 78 7.25 -27.12 -2.89
N ILE A 79 8.38 -26.47 -3.18
CA ILE A 79 9.47 -27.05 -3.98
C ILE A 79 9.99 -28.32 -3.32
N LYS A 80 10.25 -28.31 -2.01
CA LYS A 80 10.71 -29.50 -1.26
C LYS A 80 9.67 -30.62 -1.29
N LEU A 81 8.39 -30.28 -1.17
CA LEU A 81 7.30 -31.25 -1.26
C LEU A 81 7.26 -31.89 -2.66
N LEU A 82 7.41 -31.10 -3.72
CA LEU A 82 7.47 -31.59 -5.09
C LEU A 82 8.70 -32.47 -5.32
N GLN A 83 9.87 -32.06 -4.85
CA GLN A 83 11.10 -32.86 -4.91
C GLN A 83 10.90 -34.21 -4.21
N ALA A 84 10.35 -34.22 -2.99
CA ALA A 84 10.06 -35.45 -2.26
C ALA A 84 9.04 -36.35 -2.99
N LYS A 85 8.02 -35.77 -3.64
CA LYS A 85 7.07 -36.52 -4.47
C LYS A 85 7.74 -37.13 -5.71
N ILE A 86 8.68 -36.41 -6.34
CA ILE A 86 9.46 -36.91 -7.48
C ILE A 86 10.37 -38.06 -7.04
N GLU A 87 11.12 -37.87 -5.95
CA GLU A 87 12.02 -38.89 -5.39
C GLU A 87 11.28 -40.16 -4.94
N ALA A 88 10.08 -40.02 -4.38
CA ALA A 88 9.22 -41.14 -4.01
C ALA A 88 8.55 -41.83 -5.21
N GLY A 89 8.81 -41.39 -6.45
CA GLY A 89 8.17 -41.93 -7.66
C GLY A 89 6.65 -41.70 -7.73
N LEU A 90 6.13 -40.78 -6.90
CA LEU A 90 4.72 -40.40 -6.86
C LEU A 90 4.35 -39.41 -7.97
N VAL A 91 5.34 -38.73 -8.55
CA VAL A 91 5.18 -38.02 -9.83
C VAL A 91 5.31 -39.06 -10.94
N LYS A 92 4.17 -39.62 -11.34
CA LYS A 92 4.07 -40.34 -12.61
C LYS A 92 4.36 -39.33 -13.70
N ASN A 93 5.53 -39.43 -14.34
CA ASN A 93 5.69 -38.89 -15.68
C ASN A 93 4.56 -39.53 -16.50
N GLU A 94 3.54 -38.76 -16.88
CA GLU A 94 2.76 -39.09 -18.06
C GLU A 94 3.81 -39.33 -19.16
N PRO A 95 3.97 -40.57 -19.68
CA PRO A 95 4.82 -40.75 -20.82
C PRO A 95 4.15 -39.97 -21.94
N ASP A 96 4.78 -38.86 -22.34
CA ASP A 96 4.52 -38.22 -23.62
C ASP A 96 4.64 -39.33 -24.67
N GLY A 97 3.46 -39.80 -25.09
CA GLY A 97 3.26 -40.97 -25.92
C GLY A 97 3.68 -40.66 -27.33
N SER A 98 4.99 -40.53 -27.53
CA SER A 98 5.63 -40.84 -28.80
C SER A 98 5.00 -42.12 -29.35
N GLY A 99 4.42 -42.01 -30.54
CA GLY A 99 3.65 -43.06 -31.16
C GLY A 99 4.45 -44.34 -31.35
N ALA A 100 4.40 -45.23 -30.37
CA ALA A 100 4.72 -46.63 -30.53
C ALA A 100 3.38 -47.37 -30.69
N ARG A 101 3.01 -47.58 -31.95
CA ARG A 101 1.99 -48.56 -32.34
C ARG A 101 2.39 -49.92 -31.77
N SER A 102 1.79 -50.31 -30.66
CA SER A 102 1.72 -51.70 -30.27
C SER A 102 0.29 -52.04 -29.93
N SER A 103 -0.24 -52.92 -30.75
CA SER A 103 -1.53 -53.56 -30.67
C SER A 103 -1.71 -54.29 -29.36
N ASP A 104 -2.98 -54.31 -28.92
CA ASP A 104 -3.60 -55.38 -28.16
C ASP A 104 -3.61 -55.22 -26.62
N ALA A 105 -4.82 -55.03 -26.10
CA ALA A 105 -5.38 -55.66 -24.91
C ALA A 105 -6.49 -54.78 -24.33
N GLY A 106 -7.73 -55.26 -24.42
CA GLY A 106 -8.91 -54.55 -23.96
C GLY A 106 -8.93 -54.35 -22.46
N THR A 107 -8.83 -53.10 -22.04
CA THR A 107 -9.23 -52.64 -20.70
C THR A 107 -10.12 -51.42 -20.88
N LYS A 108 -11.42 -51.61 -20.69
CA LYS A 108 -12.41 -50.52 -20.69
C LYS A 108 -12.22 -49.72 -19.39
N HIS A 109 -11.24 -48.83 -19.37
CA HIS A 109 -11.16 -47.81 -18.32
C HIS A 109 -12.40 -46.90 -18.42
N PRO A 110 -13.00 -46.47 -17.30
CA PRO A 110 -14.05 -45.46 -17.33
C PRO A 110 -13.47 -44.24 -18.05
N LYS A 111 -14.06 -43.85 -19.19
CA LYS A 111 -13.63 -42.63 -19.87
C LYS A 111 -13.82 -41.48 -18.90
N LEU A 112 -12.72 -40.81 -18.54
CA LEU A 112 -12.79 -39.52 -17.86
C LEU A 112 -13.61 -38.58 -18.77
N PRO A 113 -14.52 -37.77 -18.21
CA PRO A 113 -15.22 -36.77 -19.00
C PRO A 113 -14.19 -35.93 -19.77
N ASN A 114 -14.41 -35.74 -21.07
CA ASN A 114 -13.54 -34.88 -21.85
C ASN A 114 -13.53 -33.49 -21.20
N PHE A 115 -12.34 -32.96 -20.95
CA PHE A 115 -12.17 -31.58 -20.55
C PHE A 115 -12.77 -30.70 -21.66
N GLN A 116 -13.86 -30.00 -21.34
CA GLN A 116 -14.54 -29.07 -22.24
C GLN A 116 -13.96 -27.69 -21.99
N ASP A 117 -13.05 -27.27 -22.85
CA ASP A 117 -12.42 -25.92 -22.82
C ASP A 117 -13.47 -24.80 -22.89
N GLU A 118 -14.66 -25.09 -23.45
CA GLU A 118 -15.80 -24.17 -23.54
C GLU A 118 -16.62 -24.04 -22.23
N ARG A 119 -16.26 -24.79 -21.18
CA ARG A 119 -16.93 -24.76 -19.87
C ARG A 119 -15.89 -24.74 -18.75
N ASP A 120 -15.01 -23.75 -18.81
CA ASP A 120 -14.11 -23.48 -17.72
C ASP A 120 -14.93 -23.03 -16.49
N ASP A 121 -14.62 -23.56 -15.30
CA ASP A 121 -15.34 -23.24 -14.06
C ASP A 121 -15.32 -21.73 -13.76
N LEU A 122 -14.33 -21.04 -14.33
CA LEU A 122 -14.17 -19.59 -14.32
C LEU A 122 -15.31 -18.85 -15.04
N ASP A 123 -15.74 -19.34 -16.21
CA ASP A 123 -16.83 -18.74 -16.99
C ASP A 123 -18.18 -18.90 -16.28
N ILE A 124 -18.39 -20.07 -15.66
CA ILE A 124 -19.57 -20.33 -14.83
C ILE A 124 -19.59 -19.42 -13.60
N TRP A 125 -18.43 -19.14 -13.02
CA TRP A 125 -18.30 -18.22 -11.89
C TRP A 125 -18.60 -16.78 -12.31
N LEU A 126 -18.05 -16.32 -13.44
CA LEU A 126 -18.31 -14.99 -14.01
C LEU A 126 -19.80 -14.78 -14.34
N THR A 127 -20.45 -15.77 -14.95
CA THR A 127 -21.87 -15.66 -15.34
C THR A 127 -22.79 -15.50 -14.11
N LYS A 128 -22.42 -16.04 -12.94
CA LYS A 128 -23.19 -15.86 -11.69
C LYS A 128 -23.10 -14.42 -11.18
N PHE A 129 -21.94 -13.77 -11.34
CA PHE A 129 -21.76 -12.37 -10.95
C PHE A 129 -22.49 -11.42 -11.91
N GLU A 130 -22.41 -11.68 -13.21
CA GLU A 130 -23.10 -10.88 -14.24
C GLU A 130 -24.62 -10.90 -14.04
N ARG A 131 -25.20 -12.09 -13.81
CA ARG A 131 -26.64 -12.22 -13.51
C ARG A 131 -27.07 -11.48 -12.24
N PHE A 132 -26.21 -11.40 -11.23
CA PHE A 132 -26.53 -10.67 -10.00
C PHE A 132 -26.51 -9.16 -10.21
N ALA A 133 -25.60 -8.66 -11.06
CA ALA A 133 -25.51 -7.26 -11.44
C ALA A 133 -26.72 -6.81 -12.29
N GLU A 134 -27.22 -7.66 -13.18
CA GLU A 134 -28.41 -7.37 -13.99
C GLU A 134 -29.72 -7.41 -13.21
N SER A 135 -29.79 -8.17 -12.09
CA SER A 135 -31.01 -8.28 -11.28
C SER A 135 -31.21 -7.16 -10.26
N ASN A 136 -30.17 -6.38 -9.98
CA ASN A 136 -30.17 -5.28 -9.00
C ASN A 136 -30.00 -3.89 -9.65
N GLY A 137 -30.32 -3.77 -10.94
CA GLY A 137 -30.41 -2.52 -11.70
C GLY A 137 -31.85 -2.07 -11.90
#